data_AF-A0A0X3YE12-F1
#
_entry.id   AF-A0A0X3YE12-F1
#
_cell.length_a   1.000
_cell.length_b   1.000
_cell.length_c   1.000
_cell.angle_alpha   90.00
_cell.angle_beta   90.00
_cell.angle_gamma   90.00
#
_symmetry.space_group_name_H-M   'P 1'
#
loop_
_entity.id
_entity.type
_entity.pdbx_description
1 polymer ?
#
loop_
_entity_poly.entity_id
_entity_poly.type
_entity_poly.pdbx_seq_one_letter_code
_entity_poly.pdbx_strand_id
1 'polypeptide(L)'
;MPAQVNFPNRFKLKTLLAALLLLVLAAIWLANKYSSTAPVAAESVKPQSLQDSPIEHQPAENAYTVHDMLGSEKPITATDNDGQLIIMPRPDWALDGNLLVHFSQLEQAAKQGDTEAAYVLGMNLHNCYFAPEDDTHLAERLEQAYQFNDNGVAVAENAERYDFCFGVDKQQRNQFYAYLAMAADNGYVPAQEAIALITPEQYMHAAGYAKLERNDYVAKRSSFVQQQVDFLSSAAQHGSIKALIKLSKLHYAQTVGQDGRLQAYAFNQMIMELTDDTELYNRYNWFQQRAQSVFTPEEIEQAMAMSDQWLSIIQANGTLYLHNNE
;
A
#
# COMPACT_ATOMS: atom_id res chain seq x y z
N MET A 1 1.58 79.82 52.54
CA MET A 1 1.48 79.47 51.10
C MET A 1 1.69 77.96 50.96
N PRO A 2 0.66 77.15 50.67
CA PRO A 2 0.86 75.75 50.30
C PRO A 2 0.87 75.57 48.78
N ALA A 3 1.79 74.73 48.30
CA ALA A 3 1.98 74.40 46.90
C ALA A 3 0.92 73.39 46.41
N GLN A 4 0.34 73.66 45.23
CA GLN A 4 -0.52 72.71 44.52
C GLN A 4 0.33 71.71 43.74
N VAL A 5 0.15 70.42 44.03
CA VAL A 5 0.73 69.30 43.27
C VAL A 5 -0.26 68.89 42.17
N ASN A 6 0.18 69.05 40.92
CA ASN A 6 -0.59 68.66 39.73
C ASN A 6 -0.50 67.14 39.52
N PHE A 7 -1.61 66.41 39.72
CA PHE A 7 -1.70 65.00 39.38
C PHE A 7 -1.91 64.81 37.87
N PRO A 8 -1.07 64.04 37.15
CA PRO A 8 -1.29 63.76 35.75
C PRO A 8 -2.48 62.84 35.55
N ASN A 9 -3.29 63.18 34.56
CA ASN A 9 -4.61 62.65 34.29
C ASN A 9 -4.53 61.19 33.79
N ARG A 10 -4.53 60.22 34.73
CA ARG A 10 -4.41 58.76 34.48
C ARG A 10 -5.43 58.21 33.48
N PHE A 11 -6.54 58.92 33.27
CA PHE A 11 -7.56 58.55 32.29
C PHE A 11 -7.07 58.70 30.84
N LYS A 12 -6.28 59.74 30.55
CA LYS A 12 -5.75 59.99 29.19
C LYS A 12 -4.65 59.00 28.79
N LEU A 13 -3.92 58.44 29.76
CA LEU A 13 -2.87 57.44 29.49
C LEU A 13 -3.47 56.07 29.13
N LYS A 14 -4.57 55.68 29.80
CA LYS A 14 -5.26 54.42 29.50
C LYS A 14 -5.97 54.44 28.15
N THR A 15 -6.54 55.58 27.76
CA THR A 15 -7.16 55.73 26.43
C THR A 15 -6.12 55.74 25.31
N LEU A 16 -4.94 56.33 25.54
CA LEU A 16 -3.81 56.26 24.60
C LEU A 16 -3.30 54.83 24.40
N LEU A 17 -3.13 54.06 25.49
CA LEU A 17 -2.70 52.66 25.41
C LEU A 17 -3.72 51.77 24.68
N ALA A 18 -5.01 51.96 24.92
CA ALA A 18 -6.06 51.21 24.23
C ALA A 18 -6.11 51.52 22.72
N ALA A 19 -5.95 52.80 22.34
CA ALA A 19 -5.88 53.21 20.94
C ALA A 19 -4.65 52.63 20.22
N LEU A 20 -3.51 52.57 20.92
CA LEU A 20 -2.27 52.02 20.37
C LEU A 20 -2.38 50.50 20.16
N LEU A 21 -3.04 49.78 21.07
CA LEU A 21 -3.27 48.34 20.95
C LEU A 21 -4.21 48.02 19.77
N LEU A 22 -5.26 48.81 19.55
CA LEU A 22 -6.15 48.67 18.40
C LEU A 22 -5.45 48.94 17.07
N LEU A 23 -4.53 49.91 17.02
CA LEU A 23 -3.71 50.18 15.83
C LEU A 23 -2.75 49.02 15.51
N VAL A 24 -2.15 48.39 16.52
CA VAL A 24 -1.29 47.21 16.34
C VAL A 24 -2.09 46.02 15.83
N LEU A 25 -3.28 45.76 16.38
CA LEU A 25 -4.15 44.68 15.91
C LEU A 25 -4.65 44.93 14.47
N ALA A 26 -4.97 46.17 14.12
CA ALA A 26 -5.33 46.55 12.75
C ALA A 26 -4.14 46.38 11.78
N ALA A 27 -2.92 46.72 12.21
CA ALA A 27 -1.72 46.53 11.40
C ALA A 27 -1.40 45.04 11.18
N ILE A 28 -1.56 44.19 12.20
CA ILE A 28 -1.40 42.73 12.07
C ILE A 28 -2.46 42.16 11.13
N TRP A 29 -3.72 42.59 11.25
CA TRP A 29 -4.80 42.14 10.37
C TRP A 29 -4.57 42.58 8.91
N LEU A 30 -4.12 43.81 8.68
CA LEU A 30 -3.77 44.31 7.34
C LEU A 30 -2.54 43.60 6.77
N ALA A 31 -1.52 43.31 7.58
CA ALA A 31 -0.36 42.54 7.15
C ALA A 31 -0.76 41.11 6.76
N ASN A 32 -1.64 40.45 7.52
CA ASN A 32 -2.12 39.11 7.19
C ASN A 32 -2.97 39.09 5.90
N LYS A 33 -3.74 40.16 5.66
CA LYS A 33 -4.53 40.32 4.43
C LYS A 33 -3.65 40.62 3.20
N TYR A 34 -2.57 41.39 3.36
CA TYR A 34 -1.64 41.71 2.28
C TYR A 34 -0.63 40.58 1.99
N SER A 35 -0.27 39.76 2.98
CA SER A 35 0.55 38.56 2.77
C SER A 35 -0.15 37.46 1.96
N SER A 36 -1.47 37.57 1.73
CA SER A 36 -2.22 36.67 0.84
C SER A 36 -2.41 37.20 -0.59
N THR A 37 -1.84 38.35 -0.96
CA THR A 37 -1.91 38.86 -2.34
C THR A 37 -0.63 39.60 -2.76
N ALA A 38 0.44 38.84 -3.00
CA ALA A 38 1.53 39.29 -3.87
C ALA A 38 1.59 38.33 -5.08
N PRO A 39 1.43 38.81 -6.32
CA PRO A 39 1.57 37.99 -7.51
C PRO A 39 3.05 37.72 -7.71
N VAL A 40 3.50 36.51 -7.38
CA VAL A 40 4.73 36.00 -7.97
C VAL A 40 4.41 35.79 -9.44
N ALA A 41 5.09 36.55 -10.30
CA ALA A 41 5.16 36.28 -11.72
C ALA A 41 5.76 34.88 -11.91
N ALA A 42 4.91 33.86 -11.89
CA ALA A 42 5.23 32.56 -12.41
C ALA A 42 5.18 32.69 -13.94
N GLU A 43 6.36 32.64 -14.54
CA GLU A 43 6.51 32.21 -15.92
C GLU A 43 5.60 30.98 -16.12
N SER A 44 4.76 31.05 -17.15
CA SER A 44 3.79 30.02 -17.50
C SER A 44 4.54 28.75 -17.91
N VAL A 45 4.91 27.92 -16.94
CA VAL A 45 5.14 26.51 -17.16
C VAL A 45 3.77 25.85 -17.01
N LYS A 46 3.16 25.60 -18.16
CA LYS A 46 1.99 24.75 -18.33
C LYS A 46 2.17 23.49 -17.47
N PRO A 47 1.16 23.04 -16.70
CA PRO A 47 1.26 21.77 -15.99
C PRO A 47 1.51 20.68 -17.02
N GLN A 48 2.70 20.09 -17.01
CA GLN A 48 2.88 18.79 -17.64
C GLN A 48 1.99 17.83 -16.87
N SER A 49 0.92 17.42 -17.53
CA SER A 49 0.27 16.14 -17.31
C SER A 49 1.36 15.12 -17.00
N LEU A 50 1.23 14.46 -15.84
CA LEU A 50 1.78 13.12 -15.67
C LEU A 50 1.11 12.28 -16.76
N GLN A 51 1.76 12.21 -17.91
CA GLN A 51 1.43 11.27 -18.95
C GLN A 51 1.84 9.92 -18.42
N ASP A 52 0.89 8.98 -18.41
CA ASP A 52 1.20 7.57 -18.57
C ASP A 52 2.16 7.46 -19.76
N SER A 53 3.43 7.20 -19.48
CA SER A 53 4.41 6.77 -20.48
C SER A 53 5.13 5.57 -19.91
N PRO A 54 5.14 4.44 -20.63
CA PRO A 54 5.91 3.27 -20.26
C PRO A 54 7.38 3.67 -20.18
N ILE A 55 8.06 3.25 -19.12
CA ILE A 55 9.52 3.36 -19.05
C ILE A 55 10.08 2.51 -20.19
N GLU A 56 10.64 3.16 -21.20
CA GLU A 56 11.31 2.52 -22.33
C GLU A 56 12.65 1.94 -21.82
N HIS A 57 12.72 0.61 -21.70
CA HIS A 57 13.94 -0.09 -21.29
C HIS A 57 14.99 -0.08 -22.41
N GLN A 58 16.14 0.55 -22.14
CA GLN A 58 17.38 0.24 -22.85
C GLN A 58 18.14 -0.86 -22.10
N PRO A 59 18.66 -1.89 -22.79
CA PRO A 59 19.46 -2.93 -22.16
C PRO A 59 20.90 -2.42 -21.95
N ALA A 60 21.44 -2.57 -20.74
CA ALA A 60 22.85 -2.31 -20.48
C ALA A 60 23.55 -3.59 -20.01
N GLU A 61 24.52 -4.00 -20.82
CA GLU A 61 25.53 -5.02 -20.55
C GLU A 61 26.36 -4.72 -19.29
N ASN A 62 26.64 -5.81 -18.54
CA ASN A 62 27.84 -6.07 -17.74
C ASN A 62 28.36 -5.00 -16.76
N ALA A 63 28.10 -5.23 -15.47
CA ALA A 63 29.08 -4.97 -14.42
C ALA A 63 28.93 -6.00 -13.28
N TYR A 64 30.04 -6.59 -12.87
CA TYR A 64 30.16 -7.68 -11.90
C TYR A 64 30.16 -7.21 -10.43
N THR A 65 29.52 -8.05 -9.60
CA THR A 65 29.80 -8.45 -8.20
C THR A 65 29.84 -7.41 -7.06
N VAL A 66 28.81 -7.43 -6.22
CA VAL A 66 28.90 -7.86 -4.80
C VAL A 66 27.62 -8.66 -4.47
N HIS A 67 27.68 -9.98 -4.58
CA HIS A 67 26.66 -10.89 -4.06
C HIS A 67 27.17 -11.42 -2.72
N ASP A 68 26.69 -10.83 -1.64
CA ASP A 68 26.58 -11.46 -0.32
C ASP A 68 25.77 -10.48 0.53
N MET A 69 24.55 -10.86 0.94
CA MET A 69 23.64 -10.26 1.95
C MET A 69 22.17 -10.13 1.51
N LEU A 70 21.81 -10.37 0.24
CA LEU A 70 20.41 -10.46 -0.19
C LEU A 70 20.28 -11.66 -1.11
N GLY A 71 19.44 -12.62 -0.71
CA GLY A 71 19.27 -13.92 -1.36
C GLY A 71 18.63 -13.79 -2.73
N SER A 72 19.44 -13.43 -3.73
CA SER A 72 19.00 -13.39 -5.12
C SER A 72 19.05 -14.80 -5.72
N GLU A 73 17.94 -15.52 -5.66
CA GLU A 73 17.77 -16.72 -6.48
C GLU A 73 17.55 -16.32 -7.94
N LYS A 74 18.58 -16.55 -8.77
CA LYS A 74 18.40 -16.61 -10.23
C LYS A 74 17.47 -17.78 -10.57
N PRO A 75 16.59 -17.63 -11.58
CA PRO A 75 15.79 -18.76 -12.06
C PRO A 75 16.75 -19.82 -12.62
N ILE A 76 16.73 -20.99 -11.99
CA ILE A 76 17.34 -22.20 -12.54
C ILE A 76 16.54 -22.58 -13.77
N THR A 77 17.25 -22.69 -14.89
CA THR A 77 16.78 -23.22 -16.17
C THR A 77 15.86 -24.42 -16.01
N ALA A 78 14.73 -24.39 -16.71
CA ALA A 78 13.80 -25.49 -16.89
C ALA A 78 14.55 -26.79 -17.25
N THR A 79 14.77 -27.63 -16.26
CA THR A 79 15.04 -29.06 -16.44
C THR A 79 13.69 -29.76 -16.47
N ASP A 80 13.52 -30.68 -17.43
CA ASP A 80 12.45 -31.67 -17.49
C ASP A 80 12.10 -32.18 -16.09
N ASN A 81 11.07 -31.58 -15.47
CA ASN A 81 10.51 -32.01 -14.20
C ASN A 81 9.10 -32.51 -14.49
N ASP A 82 8.80 -33.65 -13.90
CA ASP A 82 7.68 -34.57 -14.13
C ASP A 82 6.30 -33.97 -13.76
N GLY A 83 6.00 -32.75 -14.20
CA GLY A 83 4.80 -31.98 -13.81
C GLY A 83 4.83 -31.42 -12.38
N GLN A 84 5.98 -31.50 -11.67
CA GLN A 84 6.09 -31.05 -10.29
C GLN A 84 6.38 -29.54 -10.19
N LEU A 85 5.50 -28.81 -9.51
CA LEU A 85 5.62 -27.37 -9.26
C LEU A 85 6.78 -27.06 -8.29
N ILE A 86 7.50 -25.99 -8.55
CA ILE A 86 8.57 -25.48 -7.69
C ILE A 86 7.93 -24.64 -6.58
N ILE A 87 8.17 -25.02 -5.32
CA ILE A 87 7.70 -24.24 -4.16
C ILE A 87 8.54 -22.98 -4.04
N MET A 88 7.89 -21.83 -4.21
CA MET A 88 8.52 -20.52 -4.09
C MET A 88 8.34 -19.98 -2.67
N PRO A 89 9.41 -19.54 -1.99
CA PRO A 89 9.28 -18.85 -0.71
C PRO A 89 8.71 -17.44 -0.93
N ARG A 90 8.14 -16.86 0.12
CA ARG A 90 7.93 -15.41 0.18
C ARG A 90 9.16 -14.79 0.84
N PRO A 91 9.68 -13.68 0.33
CA PRO A 91 10.74 -12.97 1.03
C PRO A 91 10.18 -12.40 2.33
N ASP A 92 10.98 -12.48 3.40
CA ASP A 92 10.73 -11.66 4.56
C ASP A 92 10.98 -10.19 4.17
N TRP A 93 9.95 -9.37 4.35
CA TRP A 93 10.05 -7.94 4.07
C TRP A 93 10.40 -7.16 5.32
N ALA A 94 10.30 -7.75 6.51
CA ALA A 94 10.63 -7.07 7.76
C ALA A 94 12.12 -6.71 7.79
N LEU A 95 12.41 -5.50 8.27
CA LEU A 95 13.78 -5.02 8.43
C LEU A 95 14.09 -4.85 9.91
N ASP A 96 15.31 -5.21 10.28
CA ASP A 96 15.81 -4.93 11.62
C ASP A 96 16.17 -3.44 11.76
N GLY A 97 15.80 -2.86 12.90
CA GLY A 97 16.11 -1.48 13.24
C GLY A 97 15.32 -0.45 12.42
N ASN A 98 15.81 0.78 12.36
CA ASN A 98 15.09 1.90 11.74
C ASN A 98 15.14 1.85 10.20
N LEU A 99 14.00 2.07 9.53
CA LEU A 99 13.85 2.02 8.07
C LEU A 99 14.79 2.97 7.33
N LEU A 100 15.09 4.16 7.89
CA LEU A 100 15.96 5.15 7.26
C LEU A 100 17.37 4.60 6.98
N VAL A 101 17.85 3.67 7.82
CA VAL A 101 19.18 3.02 7.65
C VAL A 101 19.24 2.20 6.37
N HIS A 102 18.11 1.62 5.95
CA HIS A 102 18.00 0.78 4.75
C HIS A 102 17.50 1.53 3.52
N PHE A 103 16.81 2.66 3.73
CA PHE A 103 16.03 3.37 2.71
C PHE A 103 16.82 3.65 1.43
N SER A 104 17.99 4.29 1.54
CA SER A 104 18.74 4.73 0.35
C SER A 104 19.27 3.57 -0.49
N GLN A 105 19.64 2.46 0.15
CA GLN A 105 20.13 1.27 -0.55
C GLN A 105 18.98 0.57 -1.27
N LEU A 106 17.85 0.35 -0.59
CA LEU A 106 16.66 -0.25 -1.18
C LEU A 106 16.10 0.58 -2.33
N GLU A 107 16.04 1.90 -2.16
CA GLU A 107 15.59 2.82 -3.20
C GLU A 107 16.49 2.75 -4.43
N GLN A 108 17.82 2.72 -4.25
CA GLN A 108 18.76 2.63 -5.35
C GLN A 108 18.64 1.28 -6.09
N ALA A 109 18.52 0.17 -5.36
CA ALA A 109 18.36 -1.16 -5.95
C ALA A 109 17.04 -1.27 -6.72
N ALA A 110 15.93 -0.78 -6.15
CA ALA A 110 14.63 -0.72 -6.84
C ALA A 110 14.72 0.07 -8.15
N LYS A 111 15.38 1.25 -8.14
CA LYS A 111 15.61 2.06 -9.35
C LYS A 111 16.50 1.37 -10.39
N GLN A 112 17.29 0.38 -9.98
CA GLN A 112 18.12 -0.45 -10.87
C GLN A 112 17.38 -1.70 -11.38
N GLY A 113 16.11 -1.87 -11.03
CA GLY A 113 15.27 -2.98 -11.51
C GLY A 113 15.20 -4.17 -10.55
N ASP A 114 15.71 -4.05 -9.33
CA ASP A 114 15.56 -5.09 -8.31
C ASP A 114 14.12 -5.12 -7.78
N THR A 115 13.35 -6.12 -8.23
CA THR A 115 11.93 -6.28 -7.86
C THR A 115 11.74 -6.65 -6.39
N GLU A 116 12.69 -7.38 -5.80
CA GLU A 116 12.63 -7.74 -4.38
C GLU A 116 12.91 -6.51 -3.51
N ALA A 117 13.93 -5.72 -3.84
CA ALA A 117 14.19 -4.45 -3.16
C ALA A 117 13.00 -3.48 -3.26
N ALA A 118 12.35 -3.41 -4.44
CA ALA A 118 11.14 -2.63 -4.62
C ALA A 118 9.98 -3.17 -3.76
N TYR A 119 9.79 -4.48 -3.69
CA TYR A 119 8.81 -5.10 -2.81
C TYR A 119 9.07 -4.80 -1.33
N VAL A 120 10.29 -5.05 -0.84
CA VAL A 120 10.70 -4.83 0.55
C VAL A 120 10.52 -3.36 0.93
N LEU A 121 10.98 -2.43 0.10
CA LEU A 121 10.78 -1.00 0.35
C LEU A 121 9.30 -0.63 0.37
N GLY A 122 8.52 -1.11 -0.61
CA GLY A 122 7.09 -0.87 -0.70
C GLY A 122 6.33 -1.36 0.53
N MET A 123 6.62 -2.56 1.01
CA MET A 123 6.02 -3.14 2.22
C MET A 123 6.35 -2.34 3.47
N ASN A 124 7.62 -1.94 3.66
CA ASN A 124 8.01 -1.16 4.84
C ASN A 124 7.44 0.26 4.83
N LEU A 125 7.34 0.90 3.67
CA LEU A 125 6.67 2.19 3.54
C LEU A 125 5.16 2.06 3.80
N HIS A 126 4.54 0.95 3.39
CA HIS A 126 3.13 0.67 3.70
C HIS A 126 2.91 0.49 5.20
N ASN A 127 3.80 -0.25 5.89
CA ASN A 127 3.78 -0.38 7.35
C ASN A 127 3.90 0.99 8.04
N CYS A 128 4.74 1.88 7.50
CA CYS A 128 4.92 3.24 7.97
C CYS A 128 3.81 4.23 7.59
N TYR A 129 2.90 3.86 6.69
CA TYR A 129 1.88 4.79 6.15
C TYR A 129 1.04 5.45 7.25
N PHE A 130 0.66 4.66 8.25
CA PHE A 130 -0.06 5.15 9.41
C PHE A 130 0.85 5.35 10.62
N ALA A 131 2.17 5.35 10.54
CA ALA A 131 3.00 5.68 11.71
C ALA A 131 2.83 7.17 12.10
N PRO A 132 2.98 7.55 13.38
CA PRO A 132 3.03 8.97 13.74
C PRO A 132 4.12 9.70 12.95
N GLU A 133 3.85 10.95 12.60
CA GLU A 133 4.76 11.76 11.77
C GLU A 133 5.86 12.42 12.61
N ASP A 134 5.54 12.74 13.86
CA ASP A 134 6.42 13.41 14.82
C ASP A 134 6.03 13.08 16.27
N ASP A 135 6.80 13.60 17.22
CA ASP A 135 6.60 13.40 18.65
C ASP A 135 5.22 13.90 19.14
N THR A 136 4.66 14.92 18.49
CA THR A 136 3.34 15.47 18.87
C THR A 136 2.25 14.48 18.49
N HIS A 137 2.26 13.99 17.25
CA HIS A 137 1.33 12.96 16.79
C HIS A 137 1.50 11.64 17.55
N LEU A 138 2.73 11.29 17.94
CA LEU A 138 2.97 10.12 18.79
C LEU A 138 2.30 10.32 20.15
N ALA A 139 2.53 11.45 20.83
CA ALA A 139 1.94 11.73 22.12
C ALA A 139 0.41 11.68 22.09
N GLU A 140 -0.21 12.24 21.05
CA GLU A 140 -1.67 12.18 20.85
C GLU A 140 -2.19 10.74 20.74
N ARG A 141 -1.47 9.88 20.00
CA ARG A 141 -1.86 8.47 19.86
C ARG A 141 -1.65 7.64 21.11
N LEU A 142 -0.55 7.87 21.82
CA LEU A 142 -0.31 7.18 23.08
C LEU A 142 -1.37 7.54 24.11
N GLU A 143 -1.75 8.82 24.21
CA GLU A 143 -2.87 9.26 25.05
C GLU A 143 -4.18 8.56 24.68
N GLN A 144 -4.50 8.48 23.39
CA GLN A 144 -5.69 7.73 22.93
C GLN A 144 -5.60 6.24 23.32
N ALA A 145 -4.46 5.58 23.12
CA ALA A 145 -4.27 4.18 23.48
C ALA A 145 -4.47 3.93 24.99
N TYR A 146 -3.96 4.82 25.85
CA TYR A 146 -4.17 4.74 27.30
C TYR A 146 -5.65 4.82 27.69
N GLN A 147 -6.47 5.59 26.96
CA GLN A 147 -7.90 5.71 27.23
C GLN A 147 -8.68 4.43 26.95
N PHE A 148 -8.19 3.54 26.09
CA PHE A 148 -8.86 2.29 25.74
C PHE A 148 -8.45 1.07 26.61
N ASN A 149 -7.52 1.24 27.55
CA ASN A 149 -7.10 0.25 28.56
C ASN A 149 -6.82 -1.16 27.98
N ASP A 150 -5.99 -1.22 26.94
CA ASP A 150 -5.68 -2.44 26.18
C ASP A 150 -4.48 -3.24 26.73
N ASN A 151 -4.21 -3.13 28.04
CA ASN A 151 -3.03 -3.66 28.71
C ASN A 151 -1.67 -3.12 28.16
N GLY A 152 -1.67 -2.03 27.40
CA GLY A 152 -0.46 -1.37 26.91
C GLY A 152 0.08 -1.92 25.58
N VAL A 153 -0.67 -2.80 24.91
CA VAL A 153 -0.25 -3.39 23.63
C VAL A 153 -0.17 -2.33 22.53
N ALA A 154 -1.23 -1.54 22.33
CA ALA A 154 -1.20 -0.48 21.31
C ALA A 154 -0.22 0.64 21.66
N VAL A 155 0.06 0.87 22.95
CA VAL A 155 1.11 1.81 23.38
C VAL A 155 2.48 1.33 22.87
N ALA A 156 2.82 0.05 23.10
CA ALA A 156 4.06 -0.53 22.63
C ALA A 156 4.13 -0.53 21.09
N GLU A 157 3.07 -1.00 20.41
CA GLU A 157 3.02 -1.04 18.94
C GLU A 157 3.16 0.35 18.29
N ASN A 158 2.53 1.39 18.86
CA ASN A 158 2.67 2.76 18.33
C ASN A 158 4.08 3.31 18.54
N ALA A 159 4.71 3.04 19.69
CA ALA A 159 6.08 3.46 19.97
C ALA A 159 7.08 2.74 19.07
N GLU A 160 7.01 1.42 18.98
CA GLU A 160 7.89 0.61 18.13
C GLU A 160 7.77 0.99 16.66
N ARG A 161 6.53 1.19 16.16
CA ARG A 161 6.31 1.62 14.78
C ARG A 161 6.79 3.04 14.52
N TYR A 162 6.67 3.94 15.51
CA TYR A 162 7.23 5.28 15.39
C TYR A 162 8.76 5.23 15.27
N ASP A 163 9.42 4.49 16.16
CA ASP A 163 10.88 4.34 16.17
C ASP A 163 11.40 3.69 14.87
N PHE A 164 10.68 2.68 14.36
CA PHE A 164 10.98 2.04 13.08
C PHE A 164 10.91 3.03 11.91
N CYS A 165 9.87 3.88 11.87
CA CYS A 165 9.58 4.79 10.77
C CYS A 165 10.23 6.18 10.91
N PHE A 166 10.92 6.44 12.01
CA PHE A 166 11.48 7.75 12.33
C PHE A 166 12.47 8.19 11.25
N GLY A 167 12.33 9.43 10.77
CA GLY A 167 13.19 10.03 9.75
C GLY A 167 12.80 9.75 8.30
N VAL A 168 11.82 8.86 8.04
CA VAL A 168 11.17 8.73 6.72
C VAL A 168 9.92 9.60 6.72
N ASP A 169 9.86 10.59 5.82
CA ASP A 169 8.77 11.58 5.80
C ASP A 169 7.48 11.04 5.14
N LYS A 170 6.40 11.80 5.26
CA LYS A 170 5.08 11.43 4.70
C LYS A 170 5.10 11.28 3.18
N GLN A 171 5.85 12.12 2.47
CA GLN A 171 5.93 12.03 1.01
C GLN A 171 6.62 10.73 0.60
N GLN A 172 7.70 10.34 1.27
CA GLN A 172 8.37 9.06 1.07
C GLN A 172 7.46 7.88 1.43
N ARG A 173 6.79 7.92 2.59
CA ARG A 173 5.83 6.88 3.02
C ARG A 173 4.73 6.67 1.97
N ASN A 174 4.20 7.73 1.39
CA ASN A 174 3.15 7.66 0.36
C ASN A 174 3.60 6.98 -0.95
N GLN A 175 4.90 6.76 -1.16
CA GLN A 175 5.42 6.04 -2.33
C GLN A 175 5.28 4.51 -2.23
N PHE A 176 4.74 3.96 -1.13
CA PHE A 176 4.60 2.51 -0.93
C PHE A 176 3.99 1.79 -2.13
N TYR A 177 2.91 2.35 -2.70
CA TYR A 177 2.23 1.75 -3.85
C TYR A 177 3.09 1.79 -5.11
N ALA A 178 3.87 2.85 -5.33
CA ALA A 178 4.71 2.96 -6.52
C ALA A 178 5.80 1.88 -6.56
N TYR A 179 6.42 1.59 -5.41
CA TYR A 179 7.41 0.52 -5.32
C TYR A 179 6.77 -0.88 -5.41
N LEU A 180 5.60 -1.09 -4.79
CA LEU A 180 4.87 -2.35 -4.95
C LEU A 180 4.42 -2.57 -6.40
N ALA A 181 3.91 -1.54 -7.07
CA ALA A 181 3.52 -1.61 -8.48
C ALA A 181 4.71 -1.91 -9.39
N MET A 182 5.86 -1.26 -9.15
CA MET A 182 7.10 -1.56 -9.88
C MET A 182 7.48 -3.05 -9.81
N ALA A 183 7.41 -3.67 -8.63
CA ALA A 183 7.67 -5.11 -8.48
C ALA A 183 6.56 -5.96 -9.13
N ALA A 184 5.29 -5.61 -8.90
CA ALA A 184 4.13 -6.37 -9.39
C ALA A 184 4.02 -6.38 -10.92
N ASP A 185 4.30 -5.24 -11.58
CA ASP A 185 4.32 -5.08 -13.04
C ASP A 185 5.43 -5.90 -13.70
N ASN A 186 6.51 -6.19 -12.96
CA ASN A 186 7.58 -7.09 -13.38
C ASN A 186 7.31 -8.57 -13.02
N GLY A 187 6.08 -8.92 -12.63
CA GLY A 187 5.68 -10.29 -12.34
C GLY A 187 6.03 -10.80 -10.95
N TYR A 188 6.46 -9.92 -10.02
CA TYR A 188 6.82 -10.34 -8.67
C TYR A 188 5.57 -10.71 -7.86
N VAL A 189 5.27 -12.01 -7.76
CA VAL A 189 4.05 -12.56 -7.14
C VAL A 189 3.79 -12.02 -5.72
N PRO A 190 4.78 -11.93 -4.80
CA PRO A 190 4.55 -11.34 -3.48
C PRO A 190 4.04 -9.89 -3.53
N ALA A 191 4.52 -9.08 -4.49
CA ALA A 191 4.04 -7.70 -4.65
C ALA A 191 2.62 -7.65 -5.23
N GLN A 192 2.29 -8.55 -6.17
CA GLN A 192 0.94 -8.70 -6.70
C GLN A 192 -0.06 -9.06 -5.59
N GLU A 193 0.32 -9.96 -4.67
CA GLU A 193 -0.45 -10.28 -3.48
C GLU A 193 -0.61 -9.07 -2.55
N ALA A 194 0.48 -8.34 -2.28
CA ALA A 194 0.50 -7.20 -1.37
C ALA A 194 -0.40 -6.04 -1.83
N ILE A 195 -0.46 -5.77 -3.14
CA ILE A 195 -1.32 -4.71 -3.69
C ILE A 195 -2.80 -4.98 -3.37
N ALA A 196 -3.23 -6.24 -3.28
CA ALA A 196 -4.60 -6.60 -2.93
C ALA A 196 -4.98 -6.33 -1.45
N LEU A 197 -4.00 -6.00 -0.60
CA LEU A 197 -4.19 -5.60 0.79
C LEU A 197 -4.38 -4.09 0.95
N ILE A 198 -3.98 -3.30 -0.05
CA ILE A 198 -4.12 -1.84 -0.04
C ILE A 198 -5.60 -1.50 -0.25
N THR A 199 -6.17 -0.69 0.64
CA THR A 199 -7.56 -0.23 0.43
C THR A 199 -7.61 0.84 -0.67
N PRO A 200 -8.71 0.92 -1.45
CA PRO A 200 -8.83 1.97 -2.44
C PRO A 200 -8.74 3.38 -1.83
N GLU A 201 -9.28 3.59 -0.63
CA GLU A 201 -9.16 4.86 0.11
C GLU A 201 -7.69 5.23 0.37
N GLN A 202 -6.90 4.25 0.84
CA GLN A 202 -5.49 4.43 1.13
C GLN A 202 -4.70 4.78 -0.14
N TYR A 203 -4.92 4.05 -1.23
CA TYR A 203 -4.30 4.36 -2.53
C TYR A 203 -4.67 5.76 -3.01
N MET A 204 -5.97 6.11 -2.97
CA MET A 204 -6.44 7.42 -3.44
C MET A 204 -5.82 8.56 -2.62
N HIS A 205 -5.64 8.39 -1.31
CA HIS A 205 -4.97 9.40 -0.49
C HIS A 205 -3.46 9.49 -0.77
N ALA A 206 -2.76 8.34 -0.75
CA ALA A 206 -1.31 8.28 -0.94
C ALA A 206 -0.87 8.83 -2.30
N ALA A 207 -1.62 8.52 -3.35
CA ALA A 207 -1.34 8.96 -4.70
C ALA A 207 -1.89 10.37 -5.04
N GLY A 208 -2.45 11.09 -4.06
CA GLY A 208 -2.91 12.47 -4.24
C GLY A 208 -4.25 12.62 -4.97
N TYR A 209 -5.02 11.54 -5.11
CA TYR A 209 -6.31 11.49 -5.80
C TYR A 209 -7.52 11.72 -4.88
N ALA A 210 -7.33 11.89 -3.57
CA ALA A 210 -8.42 12.06 -2.60
C ALA A 210 -9.31 13.30 -2.83
N LYS A 211 -8.81 14.31 -3.57
CA LYS A 211 -9.52 15.57 -3.85
C LYS A 211 -10.02 15.67 -5.31
N LEU A 212 -9.99 14.56 -6.06
CA LEU A 212 -10.56 14.55 -7.41
C LEU A 212 -12.07 14.84 -7.37
N GLU A 213 -12.58 15.44 -8.44
CA GLU A 213 -14.02 15.58 -8.65
C GLU A 213 -14.69 14.20 -8.69
N ARG A 214 -15.97 14.14 -8.29
CA ARG A 214 -16.68 12.87 -8.03
C ARG A 214 -16.49 11.82 -9.13
N ASN A 215 -16.67 12.20 -10.40
CA ASN A 215 -16.60 11.26 -11.52
C ASN A 215 -15.18 10.74 -11.72
N ASP A 216 -14.18 11.61 -11.64
CA ASP A 216 -12.77 11.23 -11.77
C ASP A 216 -12.30 10.38 -10.59
N TYR A 217 -12.76 10.71 -9.38
CA TYR A 217 -12.52 9.89 -8.19
C TYR A 217 -13.08 8.47 -8.36
N VAL A 218 -14.34 8.35 -8.80
CA VAL A 218 -14.98 7.05 -9.03
C VAL A 218 -14.24 6.28 -10.12
N ALA A 219 -13.89 6.92 -11.24
CA ALA A 219 -13.16 6.27 -12.33
C ALA A 219 -11.79 5.76 -11.87
N LYS A 220 -11.01 6.59 -11.16
CA LYS A 220 -9.67 6.23 -10.68
C LYS A 220 -9.71 5.13 -9.62
N ARG A 221 -10.67 5.21 -8.69
CA ARG A 221 -10.91 4.17 -7.69
C ARG A 221 -11.29 2.84 -8.34
N SER A 222 -12.22 2.85 -9.30
CA SER A 222 -12.63 1.63 -10.01
C SER A 222 -11.49 1.03 -10.83
N SER A 223 -10.67 1.86 -11.48
CA SER A 223 -9.47 1.41 -12.18
C SER A 223 -8.47 0.73 -11.24
N PHE A 224 -8.23 1.29 -10.05
CA PHE A 224 -7.38 0.65 -9.04
C PHE A 224 -7.95 -0.70 -8.58
N VAL A 225 -9.26 -0.78 -8.31
CA VAL A 225 -9.90 -2.05 -7.92
C VAL A 225 -9.75 -3.10 -9.03
N GLN A 226 -9.91 -2.71 -10.30
CA GLN A 226 -9.68 -3.64 -11.42
C GLN A 226 -8.23 -4.12 -11.46
N GLN A 227 -7.27 -3.21 -11.30
CA GLN A 227 -5.86 -3.57 -11.26
C GLN A 227 -5.52 -4.56 -10.13
N GLN A 228 -6.16 -4.43 -8.95
CA GLN A 228 -6.02 -5.41 -7.87
C GLN A 228 -6.47 -6.81 -8.31
N VAL A 229 -7.57 -6.90 -9.05
CA VAL A 229 -8.07 -8.19 -9.60
C VAL A 229 -7.12 -8.74 -10.65
N ASP A 230 -6.56 -7.88 -11.51
CA ASP A 230 -5.62 -8.29 -12.55
C ASP A 230 -4.33 -8.85 -11.92
N PHE A 231 -3.77 -8.18 -10.92
CA PHE A 231 -2.61 -8.68 -10.18
C PHE A 231 -2.90 -9.97 -9.42
N LEU A 232 -4.06 -10.08 -8.77
CA LEU A 232 -4.46 -11.33 -8.12
C LEU A 232 -4.59 -12.48 -9.12
N SER A 233 -5.13 -12.20 -10.31
CA SER A 233 -5.27 -13.19 -11.37
C SER A 233 -3.90 -13.64 -11.88
N SER A 234 -2.98 -12.70 -12.11
CA SER A 234 -1.58 -13.01 -12.46
C SER A 234 -0.90 -13.86 -11.37
N ALA A 235 -1.01 -13.46 -10.10
CA ALA A 235 -0.41 -14.19 -8.99
C ALA A 235 -0.98 -15.62 -8.87
N ALA A 236 -2.30 -15.77 -9.01
CA ALA A 236 -2.96 -17.06 -8.99
C ALA A 236 -2.54 -17.96 -10.18
N GLN A 237 -2.35 -17.38 -11.38
CA GLN A 237 -1.80 -18.09 -12.54
C GLN A 237 -0.34 -18.53 -12.34
N HIS A 238 0.40 -17.90 -11.44
CA HIS A 238 1.73 -18.33 -11.01
C HIS A 238 1.69 -19.19 -9.73
N GLY A 239 0.53 -19.76 -9.41
CA GLY A 239 0.36 -20.73 -8.33
C GLY A 239 0.25 -20.11 -6.94
N SER A 240 -0.11 -18.83 -6.80
CA SER A 240 -0.37 -18.25 -5.48
C SER A 240 -1.68 -18.74 -4.87
N ILE A 241 -1.59 -19.55 -3.81
CA ILE A 241 -2.75 -19.97 -3.02
C ILE A 241 -3.39 -18.77 -2.32
N LYS A 242 -2.61 -17.79 -1.81
CA LYS A 242 -3.15 -16.57 -1.19
C LYS A 242 -3.99 -15.77 -2.20
N ALA A 243 -3.56 -15.67 -3.46
CA ALA A 243 -4.30 -15.00 -4.51
C ALA A 243 -5.58 -15.76 -4.89
N LEU A 244 -5.52 -17.09 -5.05
CA LEU A 244 -6.70 -17.94 -5.29
C LEU A 244 -7.76 -17.77 -4.19
N ILE A 245 -7.34 -17.76 -2.92
CA ILE A 245 -8.22 -17.52 -1.76
C ILE A 245 -8.90 -16.15 -1.87
N LYS A 246 -8.15 -15.10 -2.23
CA LYS A 246 -8.68 -13.74 -2.34
C LYS A 246 -9.66 -13.62 -3.51
N LEU A 247 -9.33 -14.16 -4.68
CA LEU A 247 -10.22 -14.22 -5.83
C LEU A 247 -11.51 -14.97 -5.50
N SER A 248 -11.42 -16.17 -4.92
CA SER A 248 -12.58 -16.94 -4.49
C SER A 248 -13.54 -16.10 -3.63
N LYS A 249 -13.02 -15.38 -2.63
CA LYS A 249 -13.82 -14.49 -1.77
C LYS A 249 -14.47 -13.34 -2.54
N LEU A 250 -13.73 -12.67 -3.41
CA LEU A 250 -14.24 -11.53 -4.19
C LEU A 250 -15.35 -11.95 -5.16
N HIS A 251 -15.17 -13.08 -5.83
CA HIS A 251 -16.14 -13.66 -6.75
C HIS A 251 -17.36 -14.22 -6.02
N TYR A 252 -17.19 -14.89 -4.88
CA TYR A 252 -18.30 -15.36 -4.05
C TYR A 252 -19.16 -14.19 -3.55
N ALA A 253 -18.52 -13.09 -3.15
CA ALA A 253 -19.19 -11.86 -2.76
C ALA A 253 -19.84 -11.10 -3.94
N GLN A 254 -19.63 -11.56 -5.18
CA GLN A 254 -20.11 -10.94 -6.41
C GLN A 254 -19.66 -9.47 -6.54
N THR A 255 -18.44 -9.20 -6.07
CA THR A 255 -17.84 -7.87 -6.12
C THR A 255 -17.00 -7.65 -7.38
N VAL A 256 -16.70 -8.74 -8.11
CA VAL A 256 -15.86 -8.76 -9.32
C VAL A 256 -16.35 -9.85 -10.27
N GLY A 257 -16.13 -9.63 -11.58
CA GLY A 257 -16.44 -10.60 -12.63
C GLY A 257 -17.93 -10.85 -12.90
N GLN A 258 -18.20 -11.67 -13.90
CA GLN A 258 -19.51 -12.29 -14.14
C GLN A 258 -19.48 -13.73 -13.62
N ASP A 259 -20.64 -14.31 -13.30
CA ASP A 259 -20.73 -15.69 -12.81
C ASP A 259 -19.87 -15.97 -11.57
N GLY A 260 -19.75 -14.98 -10.68
CA GLY A 260 -18.83 -15.02 -9.54
C GLY A 260 -18.98 -16.24 -8.63
N ARG A 261 -20.19 -16.83 -8.54
CA ARG A 261 -20.36 -18.08 -7.78
C ARG A 261 -19.68 -19.29 -8.44
N LEU A 262 -19.71 -19.39 -9.78
CA LEU A 262 -19.01 -20.45 -10.53
C LEU A 262 -17.49 -20.25 -10.46
N GLN A 263 -17.04 -19.01 -10.62
CA GLN A 263 -15.61 -18.68 -10.51
C GLN A 263 -15.08 -19.00 -9.10
N ALA A 264 -15.83 -18.66 -8.06
CA ALA A 264 -15.48 -19.04 -6.70
C ALA A 264 -15.40 -20.56 -6.50
N TYR A 265 -16.31 -21.33 -7.10
CA TYR A 265 -16.25 -22.79 -7.09
C TYR A 265 -14.96 -23.31 -7.75
N ALA A 266 -14.60 -22.79 -8.92
CA ALA A 266 -13.38 -23.15 -9.62
C ALA A 266 -12.12 -22.84 -8.79
N PHE A 267 -12.05 -21.64 -8.19
CA PHE A 267 -10.94 -21.28 -7.29
C PHE A 267 -10.87 -22.18 -6.05
N ASN A 268 -12.01 -22.56 -5.46
CA ASN A 268 -12.04 -23.49 -4.34
C ASN A 268 -11.48 -24.87 -4.73
N GLN A 269 -11.79 -25.35 -5.94
CA GLN A 269 -11.22 -26.59 -6.46
C GLN A 269 -9.70 -26.49 -6.54
N MET A 270 -9.18 -25.46 -7.20
CA MET A 270 -7.74 -25.25 -7.33
C MET A 270 -7.01 -25.16 -5.99
N ILE A 271 -7.61 -24.49 -4.99
CA ILE A 271 -7.01 -24.41 -3.64
C ILE A 271 -6.87 -25.81 -3.02
N MET A 272 -7.89 -26.67 -3.15
CA MET A 272 -7.81 -28.04 -2.64
C MET A 272 -6.78 -28.90 -3.37
N GLU A 273 -6.64 -28.72 -4.68
CA GLU A 273 -5.66 -29.48 -5.48
C GLU A 273 -4.20 -29.06 -5.20
N LEU A 274 -3.98 -27.79 -4.88
CA LEU A 274 -2.63 -27.22 -4.74
C LEU A 274 -2.14 -27.14 -3.30
N THR A 275 -3.02 -27.23 -2.31
CA THR A 275 -2.65 -27.12 -0.89
C THR A 275 -2.10 -28.42 -0.32
N ASP A 276 -1.07 -28.30 0.50
CA ASP A 276 -0.58 -29.36 1.39
C ASP A 276 -1.14 -29.23 2.83
N ASP A 277 -1.74 -28.08 3.17
CA ASP A 277 -2.41 -27.83 4.44
C ASP A 277 -3.79 -28.53 4.52
N THR A 278 -3.90 -29.47 5.46
CA THR A 278 -5.12 -30.25 5.72
C THR A 278 -6.28 -29.40 6.25
N GLU A 279 -6.02 -28.38 7.08
CA GLU A 279 -7.07 -27.49 7.57
C GLU A 279 -7.62 -26.64 6.43
N LEU A 280 -6.72 -26.10 5.61
CA LEU A 280 -7.10 -25.34 4.42
C LEU A 280 -7.91 -26.19 3.45
N TYR A 281 -7.45 -27.40 3.15
CA TYR A 281 -8.18 -28.36 2.31
C TYR A 281 -9.60 -28.60 2.84
N ASN A 282 -9.73 -28.96 4.13
CA ASN A 282 -11.03 -29.29 4.73
C ASN A 282 -11.99 -28.10 4.70
N ARG A 283 -11.50 -26.88 4.91
CA ARG A 283 -12.29 -25.66 4.80
C ARG A 283 -12.86 -25.47 3.40
N TYR A 284 -12.04 -25.65 2.36
CA TYR A 284 -12.50 -25.46 0.98
C TYR A 284 -13.35 -26.62 0.46
N ASN A 285 -13.12 -27.84 0.94
CA ASN A 285 -14.00 -28.98 0.70
C ASN A 285 -15.41 -28.73 1.27
N TRP A 286 -15.51 -28.14 2.47
CA TRP A 286 -16.80 -27.76 3.02
C TRP A 286 -17.55 -26.75 2.13
N PHE A 287 -16.84 -25.77 1.56
CA PHE A 287 -17.43 -24.82 0.61
C PHE A 287 -17.92 -25.52 -0.68
N GLN A 288 -17.15 -26.47 -1.22
CA GLN A 288 -17.56 -27.25 -2.40
C GLN A 288 -18.81 -28.09 -2.13
N GLN A 289 -18.86 -28.83 -1.02
CA GLN A 289 -20.02 -29.65 -0.65
C GLN A 289 -21.28 -28.81 -0.52
N ARG A 290 -21.17 -27.62 0.09
CA ARG A 290 -22.30 -26.69 0.20
C ARG A 290 -22.75 -26.18 -1.16
N ALA A 291 -21.80 -25.86 -2.04
CA ALA A 291 -22.10 -25.39 -3.39
C ALA A 291 -22.78 -26.45 -4.26
N GLN A 292 -22.44 -27.74 -4.11
CA GLN A 292 -23.06 -28.86 -4.83
C GLN A 292 -24.58 -28.97 -4.58
N SER A 293 -25.07 -28.53 -3.42
CA SER A 293 -26.52 -28.51 -3.14
C SER A 293 -27.30 -27.41 -3.87
N VAL A 294 -26.59 -26.46 -4.50
CA VAL A 294 -27.18 -25.27 -5.12
C VAL A 294 -26.93 -25.23 -6.63
N PHE A 295 -25.82 -25.78 -7.09
CA PHE A 295 -25.49 -25.84 -8.51
C PHE A 295 -26.08 -27.05 -9.22
N THR A 296 -26.40 -26.86 -10.49
CA THR A 296 -26.72 -27.93 -11.42
C THR A 296 -25.45 -28.72 -11.80
N PRO A 297 -25.60 -29.97 -12.28
CA PRO A 297 -24.45 -30.73 -12.79
C PRO A 297 -23.68 -30.00 -13.89
N GLU A 298 -24.37 -29.30 -14.79
CA GLU A 298 -23.76 -28.55 -15.89
C GLU A 298 -22.94 -27.36 -15.39
N GLU A 299 -23.44 -26.66 -14.37
CA GLU A 299 -22.70 -25.57 -13.71
C GLU A 299 -21.44 -26.07 -13.00
N ILE A 300 -21.51 -27.24 -12.36
CA ILE A 300 -20.35 -27.88 -11.72
C ILE A 300 -19.33 -28.26 -12.79
N GLU A 301 -19.76 -28.91 -13.88
CA GLU A 301 -18.88 -29.27 -15.01
C GLU A 301 -18.19 -28.03 -15.60
N GLN A 302 -18.94 -26.93 -15.78
CA GLN A 302 -18.40 -25.67 -16.26
C GLN A 302 -17.32 -25.11 -15.31
N ALA A 303 -17.57 -25.11 -14.00
CA ALA A 303 -16.61 -24.63 -13.01
C ALA A 303 -15.36 -25.53 -12.92
N MET A 304 -15.51 -26.85 -13.07
CA MET A 304 -14.39 -27.79 -13.14
C MET A 304 -13.53 -27.54 -14.38
N ALA A 305 -14.15 -27.33 -15.56
CA ALA A 305 -13.41 -26.98 -16.77
C ALA A 305 -12.62 -25.66 -16.63
N MET A 306 -13.16 -24.67 -15.92
CA MET A 306 -12.40 -23.45 -15.59
C MET A 306 -11.21 -23.75 -14.67
N SER A 307 -11.38 -24.61 -13.67
CA SER A 307 -10.30 -25.05 -12.78
C SER A 307 -9.18 -25.74 -13.57
N ASP A 308 -9.52 -26.68 -14.44
CA ASP A 308 -8.54 -27.43 -15.25
C ASP A 308 -7.73 -26.51 -16.18
N GLN A 309 -8.40 -25.52 -16.79
CA GLN A 309 -7.73 -24.53 -17.62
C GLN A 309 -6.71 -23.72 -16.81
N TRP A 310 -7.07 -23.26 -15.62
CA TRP A 310 -6.17 -22.48 -14.76
C TRP A 310 -5.04 -23.34 -14.20
N LEU A 311 -5.31 -24.57 -13.78
CA LEU A 311 -4.29 -25.51 -13.33
C LEU A 311 -3.26 -25.78 -14.43
N SER A 312 -3.70 -25.89 -15.68
CA SER A 312 -2.79 -26.02 -16.82
C SER A 312 -1.88 -24.80 -16.99
N ILE A 313 -2.39 -23.58 -16.74
CA ILE A 313 -1.57 -22.34 -16.76
C ILE A 313 -0.57 -22.34 -15.60
N ILE A 314 -1.00 -22.72 -14.39
CA ILE A 314 -0.13 -22.81 -13.21
C ILE A 314 1.01 -23.82 -13.45
N GLN A 315 0.67 -24.99 -14.00
CA GLN A 315 1.64 -26.01 -14.39
C GLN A 315 2.62 -25.50 -15.45
N ALA A 316 2.15 -24.75 -16.43
CA ALA A 316 3.01 -24.16 -17.46
C ALA A 316 3.97 -23.09 -16.88
N ASN A 317 3.52 -22.31 -15.90
CA ASN A 317 4.37 -21.33 -15.19
C ASN A 317 5.33 -21.99 -14.19
N GLY A 318 4.98 -23.17 -13.67
CA GLY A 318 5.89 -24.05 -12.93
C GLY A 318 6.15 -23.66 -11.46
N THR A 319 5.48 -22.65 -10.93
CA THR A 319 5.65 -22.15 -9.55
C THR A 319 4.44 -22.41 -8.67
N LEU A 320 4.66 -22.56 -7.37
CA LEU A 320 3.62 -22.69 -6.34
C LEU A 320 4.01 -21.91 -5.09
N TYR A 321 3.15 -20.99 -4.66
CA TYR A 321 3.32 -20.23 -3.42
C TYR A 321 2.28 -20.69 -2.39
N LEU A 322 2.72 -21.51 -1.43
CA LEU A 322 1.87 -22.12 -0.39
C LEU A 322 1.21 -21.07 0.52
N HIS A 323 0.16 -21.44 1.26
CA HIS A 323 -0.55 -20.48 2.11
C HIS A 323 0.27 -19.98 3.31
N ASN A 324 0.99 -20.91 3.98
CA ASN A 324 1.62 -20.68 5.29
C ASN A 324 3.15 -20.53 5.23
N ASN A 325 3.76 -20.60 4.04
CA ASN A 325 5.17 -20.27 3.89
C ASN A 325 5.29 -18.74 3.84
N GLU A 326 5.53 -18.17 5.01
CA GLU A 326 6.15 -16.86 5.20
C GLU A 326 7.66 -17.00 5.12
#